data_AF-A0A1H9TGR4-F1
#
_entry.id   AF-A0A1H9TGR4-F1
#
_cell.length_a   1.000
_cell.length_b   1.000
_cell.length_c   1.000
_cell.angle_alpha   90.00
_cell.angle_beta   90.00
_cell.angle_gamma   90.00
#
_symmetry.space_group_name_H-M   'P 1'
#
loop_
_entity.id
_entity.type
_entity.pdbx_description
1 polymer ?
#
loop_
_entity_poly.entity_id
_entity_poly.type
_entity_poly.pdbx_seq_one_letter_code
_entity_poly.pdbx_strand_id
1 'polypeptide(L)'
;MEINNTTHPRNTVINNVDVKSHSKTIIDFSKYPNWTHSTRIGNFTNQLKNEKECAKNYYILVSKLFPFLQNQGGDLFTGINHCHLLNDSDDKKYRTQAINIIENIHNVKFDKSLELWQLSYGQGIRLVGAMVKGGDNNNQTIIYPLFIDHHHLIYPDKNHNQKDLSKKACKFCPQDKYH
;
A
#
# COMPACT_ATOMS: atom_id res chain seq x y z
N MET A 1 -17.89 -39.50 -57.08
CA MET A 1 -18.63 -38.22 -57.01
C MET A 1 -18.06 -37.49 -55.80
N GLU A 2 -17.15 -36.55 -56.03
CA GLU A 2 -16.48 -35.81 -54.95
C GLU A 2 -17.28 -34.57 -54.60
N ILE A 3 -17.54 -34.37 -53.30
CA ILE A 3 -18.28 -33.23 -52.78
C ILE A 3 -17.27 -32.10 -52.56
N ASN A 4 -17.23 -31.13 -53.47
CA ASN A 4 -16.41 -29.94 -53.30
C ASN A 4 -17.06 -28.98 -52.30
N ASN A 5 -16.46 -28.85 -51.12
CA ASN A 5 -16.88 -27.90 -50.11
C ASN A 5 -16.28 -26.52 -50.44
N THR A 6 -17.07 -25.62 -51.03
CA THR A 6 -16.64 -24.28 -51.50
C THR A 6 -16.74 -23.20 -50.43
N THR A 7 -17.22 -23.52 -49.23
CA THR A 7 -17.25 -22.58 -48.11
C THR A 7 -15.89 -22.51 -47.43
N HIS A 8 -15.09 -21.51 -47.80
CA HIS A 8 -13.96 -21.07 -46.99
C HIS A 8 -14.49 -20.32 -45.76
N PRO A 9 -13.95 -20.58 -44.55
CA PRO A 9 -14.32 -19.80 -43.38
C PRO A 9 -13.97 -18.33 -43.62
N ARG A 10 -14.98 -17.45 -43.62
CA ARG A 10 -14.74 -16.02 -43.61
C ARG A 10 -14.17 -15.68 -42.23
N ASN A 11 -12.88 -15.35 -42.17
CA ASN A 11 -12.23 -14.76 -41.01
C ASN A 11 -12.77 -13.33 -40.78
N THR A 12 -14.05 -13.23 -40.42
CA THR A 12 -14.76 -11.95 -40.25
C THR A 12 -14.81 -11.48 -38.81
N VAL A 13 -14.22 -12.25 -37.87
CA VAL A 13 -14.05 -11.81 -36.49
C VAL A 13 -12.62 -11.32 -36.33
N ILE A 14 -12.38 -10.08 -36.73
CA ILE A 14 -11.25 -9.33 -36.18
C ILE A 14 -11.71 -8.91 -34.79
N ASN A 15 -11.18 -9.56 -33.75
CA ASN A 15 -11.36 -9.08 -32.39
C ASN A 15 -10.58 -7.76 -32.26
N ASN A 16 -11.19 -6.66 -32.71
CA ASN A 16 -10.72 -5.28 -32.48
C ASN A 16 -10.96 -4.84 -31.03
N VAL A 17 -11.27 -5.76 -30.12
CA VAL A 17 -11.09 -5.50 -28.71
C VAL A 17 -9.59 -5.52 -28.49
N ASP A 18 -8.98 -4.35 -28.67
CA ASP A 18 -7.80 -4.01 -27.92
C ASP A 18 -8.18 -4.27 -26.46
N VAL A 19 -7.85 -5.46 -25.95
CA VAL A 19 -8.05 -5.81 -24.55
C VAL A 19 -7.09 -4.88 -23.86
N LYS A 20 -7.56 -3.66 -23.56
CA LYS A 20 -6.79 -2.66 -22.82
C LYS A 20 -6.21 -3.43 -21.66
N SER A 21 -4.90 -3.59 -21.68
CA SER A 21 -4.16 -4.26 -20.64
C SER A 21 -4.34 -3.39 -19.40
N HIS A 22 -5.40 -3.68 -18.64
CA HIS A 22 -5.71 -2.94 -17.43
C HIS A 22 -4.55 -3.20 -16.49
N SER A 23 -3.93 -2.12 -16.04
CA SER A 23 -2.78 -2.22 -15.17
C SER A 23 -3.19 -2.96 -13.90
N LYS A 24 -2.50 -4.06 -13.61
CA LYS A 24 -2.85 -4.94 -12.49
C LYS A 24 -2.01 -4.53 -11.29
N THR A 25 -2.65 -4.03 -10.24
CA THR A 25 -2.00 -3.86 -8.94
C THR A 25 -2.10 -5.15 -8.13
N ILE A 26 -0.95 -5.71 -7.78
CA ILE A 26 -0.82 -6.82 -6.84
C ILE A 26 -0.38 -6.25 -5.49
N ILE A 27 -1.02 -6.70 -4.41
CA ILE A 27 -0.58 -6.44 -3.05
C ILE A 27 0.05 -7.73 -2.54
N ASP A 28 1.36 -7.74 -2.37
CA ASP A 28 2.13 -8.92 -1.96
C ASP A 28 2.48 -8.84 -0.48
N PHE A 29 1.79 -9.67 0.31
CA PHE A 29 1.99 -9.78 1.75
C PHE A 29 3.10 -10.76 2.16
N SER A 30 3.69 -11.50 1.21
CA SER A 30 4.61 -12.60 1.49
C SER A 30 6.03 -12.13 1.82
N LYS A 31 6.50 -11.05 1.18
CA LYS A 31 7.88 -10.55 1.33
C LYS A 31 8.15 -9.87 2.68
N TYR A 32 7.14 -9.22 3.25
CA TYR A 32 7.22 -8.43 4.48
C TYR A 32 6.06 -8.81 5.42
N PRO A 33 6.07 -10.01 6.02
CA PRO A 33 4.93 -10.54 6.76
C PRO A 33 4.57 -9.72 8.02
N ASN A 34 5.53 -8.99 8.60
CA ASN A 34 5.34 -8.20 9.81
C ASN A 34 4.67 -6.83 9.55
N TRP A 35 4.10 -6.58 8.37
CA TRP A 35 3.51 -5.28 8.00
C TRP A 35 2.34 -4.85 8.90
N THR A 36 1.76 -5.78 9.65
CA THR A 36 0.70 -5.58 10.64
C THR A 36 1.23 -5.26 12.05
N HIS A 37 2.53 -5.38 12.28
CA HIS A 37 3.13 -5.22 13.60
C HIS A 37 3.15 -3.74 14.03
N SER A 38 2.92 -3.53 15.32
CA SER A 38 3.06 -2.24 15.96
C SER A 38 4.45 -2.04 16.57
N THR A 39 4.98 -0.83 16.48
CA THR A 39 6.20 -0.36 17.15
C THR A 39 6.00 1.05 17.71
N ARG A 40 6.97 1.48 18.52
CA ARG A 40 7.12 2.85 18.99
C ARG A 40 8.59 3.23 18.95
N ILE A 41 8.92 4.24 18.14
CA ILE A 41 10.29 4.69 17.90
C ILE A 41 10.30 6.22 17.93
N GLY A 42 11.03 6.78 18.89
CA GLY A 42 11.02 8.23 19.12
C GLY A 42 9.57 8.75 19.29
N ASN A 43 9.18 9.66 18.41
CA ASN A 43 7.84 10.25 18.41
C ASN A 43 6.82 9.47 17.57
N PHE A 44 7.26 8.47 16.80
CA PHE A 44 6.37 7.63 16.02
C PHE A 44 5.78 6.50 16.88
N THR A 45 4.51 6.22 16.67
CA THR A 45 3.88 4.97 17.09
C THR A 45 2.78 4.60 16.12
N ASN A 46 2.64 3.30 15.86
CA ASN A 46 1.43 2.71 15.29
C ASN A 46 0.81 1.69 16.28
N GLN A 47 1.04 1.87 17.58
CA GLN A 47 0.30 1.15 18.61
C GLN A 47 -1.12 1.72 18.69
N LEU A 48 -2.09 0.86 18.94
CA LEU A 48 -3.50 1.23 18.99
C LEU A 48 -3.96 1.38 20.44
N LYS A 49 -5.11 2.00 20.64
CA LYS A 49 -5.73 2.12 21.96
C LYS A 49 -6.21 0.77 22.48
N ASN A 50 -6.83 -0.02 21.60
CA ASN A 50 -7.43 -1.32 21.93
C ASN A 50 -7.80 -2.11 20.67
N GLU A 51 -8.28 -3.32 20.89
CA GLU A 51 -8.79 -4.25 19.87
C GLU A 51 -9.92 -3.66 19.01
N LYS A 52 -10.81 -2.84 19.60
CA LYS A 52 -11.89 -2.18 18.83
C LYS A 52 -11.33 -1.20 17.79
N GLU A 53 -10.31 -0.42 18.16
CA GLU A 53 -9.63 0.46 17.21
C GLU A 53 -8.87 -0.36 16.16
N CYS A 54 -8.23 -1.46 16.54
CA CYS A 54 -7.61 -2.39 15.60
C CYS A 54 -8.60 -2.90 14.55
N ALA A 55 -9.72 -3.49 14.98
CA ALA A 55 -10.73 -4.04 14.09
C ALA A 55 -11.27 -2.99 13.12
N LYS A 56 -11.55 -1.77 13.61
CA LYS A 56 -11.98 -0.65 12.77
C LYS A 56 -10.93 -0.29 11.72
N ASN A 57 -9.67 -0.22 12.11
CA ASN A 57 -8.60 0.18 11.21
C ASN A 57 -8.34 -0.87 10.13
N TYR A 58 -8.34 -2.16 10.50
CA TYR A 58 -8.18 -3.26 9.54
C TYR A 58 -9.38 -3.40 8.61
N TYR A 59 -10.60 -3.17 9.11
CA TYR A 59 -11.79 -3.11 8.25
C TYR A 59 -11.64 -2.06 7.15
N ILE A 60 -11.11 -0.87 7.47
CA ILE A 60 -10.87 0.19 6.47
C ILE A 60 -9.82 -0.25 5.45
N LEU A 61 -8.71 -0.88 5.90
CA LEU A 61 -7.68 -1.37 4.99
C LEU A 61 -8.25 -2.39 3.99
N VAL A 62 -8.90 -3.43 4.49
CA VAL A 62 -9.38 -4.55 3.69
C VAL A 62 -10.57 -4.16 2.82
N SER A 63 -11.54 -3.44 3.38
CA SER A 63 -12.82 -3.17 2.69
C SER A 63 -12.78 -1.92 1.81
N LYS A 64 -11.78 -1.05 1.98
CA LYS A 64 -11.71 0.23 1.26
C LYS A 64 -10.37 0.45 0.58
N LEU A 65 -9.27 0.44 1.33
CA LEU A 65 -7.95 0.77 0.77
C LEU A 65 -7.50 -0.24 -0.27
N PHE A 66 -7.50 -1.54 0.03
CA PHE A 66 -7.00 -2.55 -0.91
C PHE A 66 -7.80 -2.60 -2.22
N PRO A 67 -9.16 -2.60 -2.21
CA PRO A 67 -9.94 -2.49 -3.43
C PRO A 67 -9.64 -1.20 -4.20
N PHE A 68 -9.49 -0.07 -3.51
CA PHE A 68 -9.10 1.19 -4.15
C PHE A 68 -7.75 1.07 -4.87
N LEU A 69 -6.71 0.56 -4.21
CA LEU A 69 -5.38 0.40 -4.82
C LEU A 69 -5.42 -0.55 -6.03
N GLN A 70 -6.23 -1.61 -5.96
CA GLN A 70 -6.42 -2.55 -7.06
C GLN A 70 -7.14 -1.93 -8.25
N ASN A 71 -8.12 -1.05 -8.00
CA ASN A 71 -8.89 -0.39 -9.05
C ASN A 71 -8.16 0.78 -9.72
N GLN A 72 -7.24 1.46 -9.03
CA GLN A 72 -6.49 2.58 -9.61
C GLN A 72 -5.38 2.11 -10.58
N GLY A 73 -4.84 0.90 -10.42
CA GLY A 73 -3.78 0.40 -11.29
C GLY A 73 -2.54 1.32 -11.30
N GLY A 74 -1.99 1.56 -12.48
CA GLY A 74 -0.85 2.45 -12.74
C GLY A 74 -1.13 3.94 -12.55
N ASP A 75 -2.39 4.36 -12.34
CA ASP A 75 -2.71 5.76 -12.10
C ASP A 75 -2.32 6.20 -10.68
N LEU A 76 -2.04 5.26 -9.76
CA LEU A 76 -1.52 5.54 -8.41
C LEU A 76 -0.30 6.48 -8.43
N PHE A 77 0.49 6.45 -9.51
CA PHE A 77 1.72 7.22 -9.67
C PHE A 77 1.51 8.64 -10.20
N THR A 78 0.29 9.00 -10.60
CA THR A 78 -0.01 10.33 -11.15
C THR A 78 -0.38 11.36 -10.07
N GLY A 79 -0.26 11.00 -8.79
CA GLY A 79 -0.50 11.90 -7.66
C GLY A 79 -1.95 11.90 -7.20
N ILE A 80 -2.60 10.74 -7.20
CA ILE A 80 -3.95 10.60 -6.64
C ILE A 80 -3.98 11.13 -5.20
N ASN A 81 -5.01 11.91 -4.88
CA ASN A 81 -5.20 12.51 -3.57
C ASN A 81 -4.94 11.50 -2.44
N HIS A 82 -4.09 11.89 -1.49
CA HIS A 82 -3.69 11.13 -0.29
C HIS A 82 -2.76 9.92 -0.51
N CYS A 83 -2.29 9.69 -1.74
CA CYS A 83 -1.20 8.77 -2.04
C CYS A 83 0.05 9.58 -2.41
N HIS A 84 1.12 9.46 -1.63
CA HIS A 84 2.29 10.30 -1.77
C HIS A 84 3.58 9.49 -1.71
N LEU A 85 4.51 9.81 -2.61
CA LEU A 85 5.89 9.36 -2.52
C LEU A 85 6.52 9.98 -1.26
N LEU A 86 7.14 9.14 -0.43
CA LEU A 86 7.88 9.57 0.74
C LEU A 86 9.29 9.95 0.33
N ASN A 87 9.51 11.26 0.24
CA ASN A 87 10.81 11.88 0.03
C ASN A 87 11.19 12.72 1.26
N ASP A 88 12.49 12.84 1.47
CA ASP A 88 13.03 13.79 2.43
C ASP A 88 13.19 15.16 1.76
N SER A 89 13.01 16.22 2.55
CA SER A 89 13.39 17.59 2.26
C SER A 89 14.37 18.10 3.31
N ASP A 90 14.76 19.36 3.21
CA ASP A 90 15.63 20.00 4.20
C ASP A 90 15.01 19.99 5.61
N ASP A 91 13.70 20.23 5.69
CA ASP A 91 12.92 20.36 6.93
C ASP A 91 12.18 19.07 7.35
N LYS A 92 12.00 18.11 6.45
CA LYS A 92 11.19 16.90 6.70
C LYS A 92 11.95 15.63 6.35
N LYS A 93 11.97 14.68 7.28
CA LYS A 93 12.70 13.40 7.14
C LYS A 93 11.75 12.20 7.01
N TYR A 94 10.71 12.34 6.20
CA TYR A 94 9.65 11.33 6.07
C TYR A 94 10.15 9.97 5.60
N ARG A 95 11.00 9.94 4.58
CA ARG A 95 11.59 8.72 4.02
C ARG A 95 12.54 8.09 5.02
N THR A 96 13.43 8.89 5.60
CA THR A 96 14.39 8.41 6.60
C THR A 96 13.67 7.82 7.83
N GLN A 97 12.63 8.49 8.32
CA GLN A 97 11.82 8.01 9.43
C GLN A 97 11.11 6.69 9.09
N ALA A 98 10.49 6.61 7.90
CA ALA A 98 9.84 5.38 7.44
C ALA A 98 10.82 4.21 7.36
N ILE A 99 12.03 4.42 6.80
CA ILE A 99 13.08 3.39 6.74
C ILE A 99 13.42 2.88 8.14
N ASN A 100 13.66 3.77 9.11
CA ASN A 100 13.98 3.36 10.48
C ASN A 100 12.87 2.50 11.12
N ILE A 101 11.60 2.79 10.80
CA ILE A 101 10.45 2.01 11.28
C ILE A 101 10.40 0.64 10.60
N ILE A 102 10.62 0.59 9.28
CA ILE A 102 10.63 -0.65 8.50
C ILE A 102 11.74 -1.58 9.02
N GLU A 103 12.96 -1.07 9.17
CA GLU A 103 14.10 -1.85 9.65
C GLU A 103 13.85 -2.38 11.07
N ASN A 104 13.18 -1.61 11.93
CA ASN A 104 12.80 -2.05 13.28
C ASN A 104 11.71 -3.13 13.28
N ILE A 105 10.66 -2.99 12.47
CA ILE A 105 9.53 -3.94 12.41
C ILE A 105 9.95 -5.29 11.81
N HIS A 106 10.75 -5.23 10.74
CA HIS A 106 11.13 -6.42 9.97
C HIS A 106 12.48 -7.00 10.41
N ASN A 107 13.26 -6.28 11.21
CA ASN A 107 14.61 -6.67 11.64
C ASN A 107 15.54 -6.97 10.45
N VAL A 108 15.48 -6.13 9.42
CA VAL A 108 16.30 -6.21 8.20
C VAL A 108 16.84 -4.84 7.82
N LYS A 109 17.90 -4.79 7.01
CA LYS A 109 18.30 -3.54 6.34
C LYS A 109 17.39 -3.32 5.12
N PHE A 110 16.81 -2.14 5.02
CA PHE A 110 15.90 -1.83 3.91
C PHE A 110 16.68 -1.39 2.67
N ASP A 111 16.25 -1.88 1.50
CA ASP A 111 16.84 -1.45 0.22
C ASP A 111 16.41 -0.02 -0.11
N LYS A 112 17.36 0.90 0.01
CA LYS A 112 17.14 2.33 -0.19
C LYS A 112 16.88 2.73 -1.64
N SER A 113 17.05 1.81 -2.60
CA SER A 113 16.69 2.04 -4.00
C SER A 113 15.17 1.96 -4.25
N LEU A 114 14.42 1.31 -3.35
CA LEU A 114 12.98 1.15 -3.51
C LEU A 114 12.22 2.44 -3.20
N GLU A 115 11.27 2.81 -4.05
CA GLU A 115 10.34 3.90 -3.78
C GLU A 115 9.42 3.52 -2.61
N LEU A 116 9.29 4.44 -1.65
CA LEU A 116 8.39 4.28 -0.52
C LEU A 116 7.19 5.19 -0.70
N TRP A 117 6.01 4.62 -0.62
CA TRP A 117 4.76 5.33 -0.81
C TRP A 117 3.91 5.24 0.45
N GLN A 118 3.30 6.36 0.82
CA GLN A 118 2.23 6.42 1.80
C GLN A 118 0.90 6.40 1.05
N LEU A 119 0.10 5.37 1.27
CA LEU A 119 -1.12 5.07 0.52
C LEU A 119 -2.36 5.22 1.40
N SER A 120 -3.42 5.82 0.87
CA SER A 120 -4.67 6.02 1.60
C SER A 120 -5.90 6.07 0.72
N TYR A 121 -7.04 5.68 1.31
CA TYR A 121 -8.37 5.95 0.82
C TYR A 121 -8.98 7.08 1.67
N GLY A 122 -8.67 8.32 1.33
CA GLY A 122 -9.14 9.53 2.04
C GLY A 122 -8.33 9.88 3.29
N GLN A 123 -8.99 10.47 4.30
CA GLN A 123 -8.36 10.89 5.55
C GLN A 123 -8.21 9.74 6.55
N GLY A 124 -7.14 9.75 7.36
CA GLY A 124 -6.91 8.78 8.44
C GLY A 124 -5.74 7.82 8.19
N ILE A 125 -6.01 6.52 8.26
CA ILE A 125 -5.01 5.44 8.26
C ILE A 125 -4.20 5.47 6.96
N ARG A 126 -2.90 5.25 7.08
CA ARG A 126 -2.00 5.13 5.94
C ARG A 126 -1.34 3.76 5.91
N LEU A 127 -1.27 3.17 4.73
CA LEU A 127 -0.39 2.05 4.47
C LEU A 127 0.92 2.58 3.91
N VAL A 128 2.04 2.28 4.55
CA VAL A 128 3.35 2.54 3.95
C VAL A 128 3.80 1.26 3.26
N GLY A 129 4.15 1.37 1.98
CA GLY A 129 4.57 0.25 1.15
C GLY A 129 5.68 0.60 0.19
N ALA A 130 6.45 -0.41 -0.22
CA ALA A 130 7.35 -0.31 -1.36
C ALA A 130 6.56 -0.60 -2.63
N MET A 131 6.74 0.22 -3.66
CA MET A 131 6.09 0.03 -4.95
C MET A 131 7.12 -0.31 -6.02
N VAL A 132 6.84 -1.36 -6.79
CA VAL A 132 7.66 -1.81 -7.92
C VAL A 132 6.80 -1.86 -9.16
N LYS A 133 7.15 -1.08 -10.17
CA LYS A 133 6.53 -1.16 -11.50
C LYS A 133 7.19 -2.29 -12.29
N GLY A 134 6.39 -3.07 -13.01
CA GLY A 134 6.89 -3.85 -14.12
C GLY A 134 7.55 -2.94 -15.15
N GLY A 135 8.59 -3.42 -15.83
CA GLY A 135 9.23 -2.68 -16.93
C GLY A 135 8.25 -2.42 -18.09
N ASP A 136 8.72 -1.77 -19.15
CA ASP A 136 7.88 -1.20 -20.23
C ASP A 136 6.88 -2.16 -20.91
N ASN A 137 7.05 -3.48 -20.75
CA ASN A 137 6.18 -4.53 -21.29
C ASN A 137 5.23 -5.16 -20.26
N ASN A 138 5.31 -4.76 -18.99
CA ASN A 138 4.52 -5.28 -17.88
C ASN A 138 3.73 -4.15 -17.21
N ASN A 139 2.44 -4.05 -17.53
CA ASN A 139 1.47 -3.16 -16.86
C ASN A 139 1.14 -3.60 -15.41
N GLN A 140 2.06 -4.26 -14.71
CA GLN A 140 1.85 -4.73 -13.35
C GLN A 140 2.54 -3.81 -12.36
N THR A 141 1.82 -3.44 -11.31
CA THR A 141 2.41 -2.77 -10.15
C THR A 141 2.33 -3.72 -8.97
N ILE A 142 3.45 -3.94 -8.29
CA ILE A 142 3.48 -4.71 -7.05
C ILE A 142 3.66 -3.74 -5.90
N ILE A 143 2.75 -3.81 -4.94
CA ILE A 143 2.81 -3.10 -3.67
C ILE A 143 3.20 -4.12 -2.62
N TYR A 144 4.30 -3.86 -1.93
CA TYR A 144 4.71 -4.61 -0.75
C TYR A 144 4.36 -3.79 0.49
N PRO A 145 3.32 -4.16 1.26
CA PRO A 145 3.02 -3.54 2.54
C PRO A 145 4.21 -3.65 3.48
N LEU A 146 4.56 -2.56 4.16
CA LEU A 146 5.70 -2.53 5.07
C LEU A 146 5.29 -2.21 6.50
N PHE A 147 4.39 -1.24 6.70
CA PHE A 147 3.75 -1.02 7.99
C PHE A 147 2.48 -0.17 7.81
N ILE A 148 1.65 -0.15 8.84
CA ILE A 148 0.48 0.72 8.89
C ILE A 148 0.76 1.89 9.83
N ASP A 149 0.59 3.11 9.34
CA ASP A 149 0.54 4.32 10.16
C ASP A 149 -0.93 4.63 10.48
N HIS A 150 -1.39 4.12 11.62
CA HIS A 150 -2.76 4.30 12.08
C HIS A 150 -3.10 5.75 12.49
N HIS A 151 -2.08 6.57 12.74
CA HIS A 151 -2.22 7.87 13.39
C HIS A 151 -1.77 9.04 12.50
N HIS A 152 -1.32 8.75 11.27
CA HIS A 152 -0.87 9.74 10.29
C HIS A 152 0.31 10.58 10.82
N LEU A 153 1.29 9.91 11.44
CA LEU A 153 2.47 10.54 12.05
C LEU A 153 3.66 10.68 11.10
N ILE A 154 3.73 9.92 10.01
CA ILE A 154 4.84 10.04 9.05
C ILE A 154 4.72 11.33 8.26
N TYR A 155 3.54 11.61 7.71
CA TYR A 155 3.25 12.85 7.00
C TYR A 155 2.12 13.60 7.72
N PRO A 156 2.40 14.26 8.85
CA PRO A 156 1.35 14.82 9.69
C PRO A 156 0.65 16.00 9.01
N ASP A 157 -0.68 16.04 9.15
CA ASP A 157 -1.48 17.21 8.85
C ASP A 157 -1.58 18.09 10.11
N LYS A 158 -1.22 19.37 9.99
CA LYS A 158 -1.22 20.34 11.10
C LYS A 158 -2.60 20.48 11.75
N ASN A 159 -3.68 20.15 11.03
CA ASN A 159 -5.06 20.34 11.50
C ASN A 159 -5.63 19.16 12.31
N HIS A 160 -4.91 18.03 12.42
CA HIS A 160 -5.50 16.78 12.94
C HIS A 160 -4.73 16.07 14.07
N ASN A 161 -3.77 16.75 14.72
CA ASN A 161 -2.85 16.14 15.71
C ASN A 161 -3.36 16.11 17.17
N GLN A 162 -4.68 16.01 17.40
CA GLN A 162 -5.28 16.15 18.75
C GLN A 162 -5.41 14.84 19.53
N LYS A 163 -4.93 13.70 19.00
CA LYS A 163 -5.07 12.39 19.69
C LYS A 163 -4.00 12.21 20.76
N ASP A 164 -4.39 11.68 21.92
CA ASP A 164 -3.44 11.17 22.91
C ASP A 164 -2.84 9.84 22.41
N LEU A 165 -1.57 9.91 22.01
CA LEU A 165 -0.79 8.78 21.51
C LEU A 165 0.30 8.34 22.51
N SER A 166 0.15 8.74 23.78
CA SER A 166 1.05 8.33 24.85
C SER A 166 1.07 6.81 25.03
N LYS A 167 2.11 6.27 25.68
CA LYS A 167 2.19 4.84 26.03
C LYS A 167 1.02 4.38 26.91
N LYS A 168 0.39 5.30 27.65
CA LYS A 168 -0.77 5.00 28.49
C LYS A 168 -2.04 4.84 27.64
N ALA A 169 -2.21 5.69 26.63
CA ALA A 169 -3.37 5.67 25.75
C ALA A 169 -3.27 4.60 24.65
N CYS A 170 -2.10 4.46 24.03
CA CYS A 170 -1.84 3.52 22.93
C CYS A 170 -0.82 2.47 23.37
N LYS A 171 -1.32 1.27 23.67
CA LYS A 171 -0.54 0.11 24.15
C LYS A 171 -0.89 -1.21 23.47
N PHE A 172 -1.89 -1.20 22.59
CA PHE A 172 -2.33 -2.40 21.89
C PHE A 172 -1.45 -2.62 20.66
N CYS A 173 -0.84 -3.80 20.61
CA CYS A 173 -0.08 -4.30 19.48
C CYS A 173 -0.78 -5.57 18.97
N PRO A 174 -1.23 -5.65 17.71
CA PRO A 174 -1.90 -6.84 17.19
C PRO A 174 -1.04 -8.10 17.33
N GLN A 175 0.26 -7.95 17.08
CA GLN A 175 1.21 -9.05 17.18
C GLN A 175 1.46 -9.48 18.62
N ASP A 176 1.11 -8.69 19.65
CA ASP A 176 1.21 -9.10 21.06
C ASP A 176 -0.11 -9.71 21.57
N LYS A 177 -1.14 -9.82 20.72
CA LYS A 177 -2.47 -10.33 21.08
C LYS A 177 -2.88 -11.57 20.30
N TYR A 178 -2.51 -11.69 19.02
CA TYR A 178 -3.02 -12.73 18.10
C TYR A 178 -1.96 -13.70 17.54
N HIS A 179 -0.68 -13.48 17.86
CA HIS A 179 0.43 -14.45 17.75
C HIS A 179 0.16 -15.73 18.55
#